data_AF-A0A7Y9G970-F1
#
_entry.id   AF-A0A7Y9G970-F1
#
_cell.length_a   1.000
_cell.length_b   1.000
_cell.length_c   1.000
_cell.angle_alpha   90.00
_cell.angle_beta   90.00
_cell.angle_gamma   90.00
#
_symmetry.space_group_name_H-M   'P 1'
#
loop_
_entity.id
_entity.type
_entity.pdbx_description
1 polymer ?
#
loop_
_entity_poly.entity_id
_entity_poly.type
_entity_poly.pdbx_seq_one_letter_code
_entity_poly.pdbx_strand_id
1 'polypeptide(L)'
;MTSGAWSDSLPGIGTFFVGIDVAPGRYRCEDGKGGWWVRFTGPGGGDPVGSWPLPAGPTEIEIAQTDFAFETHVSTSWRRIAPPRSPEDGAPPEPRPVADPALRAELDTIVARRKPLVWLAPLSVLALGLVGSPLLGSLWLIGLGMLAVLVALGTPSVSLDLRRARELERRRDRYFVPEDFDDDGRALLARVQAAVDAVRDSQVNREGLLDAVDNAVTLPRQEWEIAQVLAKQSKLRADQADMAGTDTLPEVEAALRPLRDKLDTSVEAVTRRIEALERYAERARSADEVLRAQRHLESIAERAHEYDELLADTVRDDLALPAIERLTEQGDELLRTLRERLAQAAEAGGELPPPS
;
A
#
# COMPACT_ATOMS: atom_id res chain seq x y z
N MET A 1 0.96 1.40 20.13
CA MET A 1 0.14 0.98 18.97
C MET A 1 0.34 2.04 17.90
N THR A 2 0.97 1.65 16.79
CA THR A 2 1.52 2.51 15.74
C THR A 2 0.42 3.40 15.14
N SER A 3 0.41 4.66 15.58
CA SER A 3 -0.56 5.69 15.22
C SER A 3 0.04 6.48 14.07
N GLY A 4 -0.30 6.13 12.83
CA GLY A 4 0.14 6.91 11.66
C GLY A 4 0.32 6.12 10.37
N ALA A 5 0.56 4.81 10.44
CA ALA A 5 0.68 3.97 9.24
C ALA A 5 -0.71 3.44 8.84
N TRP A 6 -1.20 3.81 7.66
CA TRP A 6 -2.35 3.10 7.07
C TRP A 6 -2.03 1.60 7.02
N SER A 7 -2.96 0.77 7.46
CA SER A 7 -2.82 -0.68 7.36
C SER A 7 -2.92 -1.10 5.89
N ASP A 8 -2.00 -1.93 5.42
CA ASP A 8 -2.06 -2.54 4.08
C ASP A 8 -3.20 -3.57 3.94
N SER A 9 -3.96 -3.80 5.02
CA SER A 9 -5.18 -4.60 5.03
C SER A 9 -6.36 -3.76 5.52
N LEU A 10 -7.50 -3.93 4.85
CA LEU A 10 -8.79 -3.36 5.26
C LEU A 10 -9.74 -4.50 5.63
N PRO A 11 -10.49 -4.36 6.73
CA PRO A 11 -11.60 -5.26 7.02
C PRO A 11 -12.61 -5.32 5.87
N GLY A 12 -13.24 -6.49 5.69
CA GLY A 12 -14.25 -6.68 4.64
C GLY A 12 -15.56 -5.95 4.87
N ILE A 13 -15.81 -5.47 6.10
CA ILE A 13 -17.06 -4.82 6.46
C ILE A 13 -16.74 -3.46 7.09
N GLY A 14 -17.33 -2.39 6.55
CA GLY A 14 -17.33 -1.05 7.12
C GLY A 14 -17.12 0.06 6.10
N THR A 15 -17.16 1.30 6.58
CA THR A 15 -16.84 2.51 5.81
C THR A 15 -15.48 3.07 6.21
N PHE A 16 -14.64 3.38 5.21
CA PHE A 16 -13.27 3.86 5.35
C PHE A 16 -13.10 5.17 4.57
N PHE A 17 -12.74 6.27 5.23
CA PHE A 17 -12.45 7.53 4.55
C PHE A 17 -11.06 7.49 3.91
N VAL A 18 -10.95 7.88 2.65
CA VAL A 18 -9.69 7.82 1.90
C VAL A 18 -8.75 8.93 2.36
N GLY A 19 -7.46 8.61 2.52
CA GLY A 19 -6.47 9.50 3.12
C GLY A 19 -6.51 9.53 4.66
N ILE A 20 -7.62 9.09 5.28
CA ILE A 20 -7.78 9.04 6.73
C ILE A 20 -7.67 7.59 7.24
N ASP A 21 -8.60 6.75 6.83
CA ASP A 21 -8.73 5.35 7.26
C ASP A 21 -8.03 4.38 6.30
N VAL A 22 -8.04 4.70 5.00
CA VAL A 22 -7.52 3.87 3.92
C VAL A 22 -6.58 4.67 3.01
N ALA A 23 -5.50 4.03 2.60
CA ALA A 23 -4.59 4.58 1.60
C ALA A 23 -5.22 4.48 0.20
N PRO A 24 -5.05 5.46 -0.69
CA PRO A 24 -5.36 5.24 -2.10
C PRO A 24 -4.45 4.14 -2.67
N GLY A 25 -4.98 3.33 -3.59
CA GLY A 25 -4.28 2.15 -4.07
C GLY A 25 -5.16 1.13 -4.77
N ARG A 26 -4.50 0.11 -5.33
CA ARG A 26 -5.19 -1.10 -5.81
C ARG A 26 -5.26 -2.11 -4.68
N TYR A 27 -6.46 -2.62 -4.44
CA TYR A 27 -6.76 -3.57 -3.39
C TYR A 27 -7.34 -4.85 -3.98
N ARG A 28 -6.98 -5.99 -3.40
CA ARG A 28 -7.46 -7.30 -3.78
C ARG A 28 -8.14 -7.98 -2.60
N CYS A 29 -9.32 -8.52 -2.86
CA CYS A 29 -10.08 -9.40 -1.99
C CYS A 29 -10.00 -10.81 -2.58
N GLU A 30 -9.70 -11.83 -1.76
CA GLU A 30 -9.54 -13.21 -2.23
C GLU A 30 -10.88 -13.89 -2.56
N ASP A 31 -11.94 -13.53 -1.85
CA ASP A 31 -13.30 -14.03 -2.14
C ASP A 31 -14.34 -12.93 -1.91
N GLY A 32 -14.90 -12.43 -3.00
CA GLY A 32 -15.95 -11.42 -3.00
C GLY A 32 -17.37 -11.99 -2.89
N LYS A 33 -17.56 -13.31 -2.92
CA LYS A 33 -18.85 -13.97 -3.16
C LYS A 33 -20.02 -13.37 -2.36
N GLY A 34 -21.00 -12.81 -3.09
CA GLY A 34 -22.24 -12.30 -2.51
C GLY A 34 -22.10 -11.00 -1.72
N GLY A 35 -20.89 -10.43 -1.68
CA GLY A 35 -20.60 -9.14 -1.09
C GLY A 35 -20.80 -7.97 -2.06
N TRP A 36 -20.47 -6.78 -1.58
CA TRP A 36 -20.45 -5.54 -2.35
C TRP A 36 -19.37 -4.58 -1.88
N TRP A 37 -19.14 -3.58 -2.72
CA TRP A 37 -18.39 -2.40 -2.36
C TRP A 37 -18.97 -1.16 -3.05
N VAL A 38 -18.76 0.00 -2.43
CA VAL A 38 -19.10 1.33 -2.97
C VAL A 38 -17.94 2.28 -2.68
N ARG A 39 -17.49 2.98 -3.70
CA ARG A 39 -16.59 4.13 -3.63
C ARG A 39 -17.44 5.38 -3.75
N PHE A 40 -17.32 6.29 -2.79
CA PHE A 40 -17.95 7.59 -2.85
C PHE A 40 -16.97 8.53 -3.55
N THR A 41 -17.20 8.77 -4.84
CA THR A 41 -16.36 9.63 -5.69
C THR A 41 -16.90 11.06 -5.71
N GLY A 42 -16.08 12.00 -6.18
CA GLY A 42 -16.46 13.41 -6.32
C GLY A 42 -16.44 14.21 -5.02
N PRO A 43 -16.69 15.53 -5.09
CA PRO A 43 -16.58 16.45 -3.96
C PRO A 43 -17.46 16.03 -2.78
N GLY A 44 -16.83 15.68 -1.66
CA GLY A 44 -17.56 15.20 -0.47
C GLY A 44 -18.28 13.85 -0.64
N GLY A 45 -17.98 13.09 -1.70
CA GLY A 45 -18.53 11.75 -1.93
C GLY A 45 -19.92 11.71 -2.56
N GLY A 46 -20.31 12.73 -3.32
CA GLY A 46 -21.63 12.84 -3.94
C GLY A 46 -21.94 11.84 -5.04
N ASP A 47 -20.92 11.20 -5.63
CA ASP A 47 -21.04 10.31 -6.79
C ASP A 47 -20.64 8.87 -6.42
N PRO A 48 -21.57 8.05 -5.90
CA PRO A 48 -21.25 6.67 -5.51
C PRO A 48 -21.08 5.76 -6.74
N VAL A 49 -19.94 5.09 -6.81
CA VAL A 49 -19.60 4.05 -7.79
C VAL A 49 -19.43 2.73 -7.04
N GLY A 50 -20.21 1.71 -7.38
CA GLY A 50 -20.17 0.44 -6.65
C GLY A 50 -20.48 -0.78 -7.49
N SER A 51 -20.25 -1.95 -6.92
CA SER A 51 -20.54 -3.23 -7.54
C SER A 51 -21.25 -4.16 -6.55
N TRP A 52 -22.39 -4.71 -7.00
CA TRP A 52 -23.14 -5.76 -6.31
C TRP A 52 -24.00 -6.56 -7.31
N PRO A 53 -24.16 -7.88 -7.15
CA PRO A 53 -23.40 -8.75 -6.25
C PRO A 53 -22.04 -9.11 -6.85
N LEU A 54 -21.02 -9.22 -6.00
CA LEU A 54 -19.70 -9.67 -6.45
C LEU A 54 -19.71 -11.18 -6.77
N PRO A 55 -19.06 -11.59 -7.87
CA PRO A 55 -18.93 -12.99 -8.23
C PRO A 55 -18.05 -13.74 -7.21
N ALA A 56 -18.11 -15.07 -7.25
CA ALA A 56 -17.19 -15.89 -6.47
C ALA A 56 -15.76 -15.79 -7.02
N GLY A 57 -14.78 -15.73 -6.12
CA GLY A 57 -13.36 -15.62 -6.48
C GLY A 57 -12.78 -14.21 -6.25
N PRO A 58 -11.54 -13.99 -6.72
CA PRO A 58 -10.81 -12.78 -6.38
C PRO A 58 -11.41 -11.55 -7.05
N THR A 59 -11.56 -10.49 -6.27
CA THR A 59 -12.04 -9.19 -6.74
C THR A 59 -10.95 -8.16 -6.52
N GLU A 60 -10.63 -7.39 -7.55
CA GLU A 60 -9.73 -6.25 -7.45
C GLU A 60 -10.49 -4.95 -7.62
N ILE A 61 -10.10 -3.96 -6.83
CA ILE A 61 -10.62 -2.60 -6.91
C ILE A 61 -9.46 -1.63 -6.92
N GLU A 62 -9.72 -0.46 -7.47
CA GLU A 62 -8.83 0.69 -7.38
C GLU A 62 -9.56 1.76 -6.57
N ILE A 63 -8.94 2.21 -5.48
CA ILE A 63 -9.39 3.36 -4.69
C ILE A 63 -8.53 4.54 -5.16
N ALA A 64 -9.17 5.50 -5.81
CA ALA A 64 -8.50 6.68 -6.36
C ALA A 64 -8.07 7.63 -5.24
N GLN A 65 -7.12 8.51 -5.52
CA GLN A 65 -6.67 9.52 -4.56
C GLN A 65 -7.77 10.53 -4.21
N THR A 66 -8.68 10.76 -5.16
CA THR A 66 -9.79 11.73 -5.09
C THR A 66 -11.07 11.14 -4.52
N ASP A 67 -11.09 9.84 -4.22
CA ASP A 67 -12.23 9.23 -3.56
C ASP A 67 -12.40 9.83 -2.16
N PHE A 68 -13.63 10.03 -1.72
CA PHE A 68 -13.92 10.51 -0.38
C PHE A 68 -13.97 9.38 0.63
N ALA A 69 -14.67 8.30 0.29
CA ALA A 69 -14.84 7.14 1.15
C ALA A 69 -14.98 5.83 0.36
N PHE A 70 -14.63 4.74 1.01
CA PHE A 70 -14.78 3.38 0.53
C PHE A 70 -15.61 2.58 1.53
N GLU A 71 -16.75 2.07 1.12
CA GLU A 71 -17.61 1.20 1.90
C GLU A 71 -17.60 -0.20 1.31
N THR A 72 -17.53 -1.21 2.16
CA THR A 72 -17.48 -2.60 1.71
C THR A 72 -18.23 -3.52 2.65
N HIS A 73 -18.77 -4.58 2.07
CA HIS A 73 -19.34 -5.70 2.79
C HIS A 73 -18.99 -7.00 2.05
N VAL A 74 -17.83 -7.55 2.37
CA VAL A 74 -17.32 -8.85 1.91
C VAL A 74 -16.96 -9.72 3.10
N SER A 75 -16.95 -11.04 2.92
CA SER A 75 -16.66 -12.01 3.99
C SER A 75 -15.19 -12.07 4.38
N THR A 76 -14.29 -11.62 3.50
CA THR A 76 -12.84 -11.65 3.67
C THR A 76 -12.28 -10.23 3.83
N SER A 77 -10.96 -10.03 3.76
CA SER A 77 -10.32 -8.72 3.88
C SER A 77 -9.76 -8.24 2.55
N TRP A 78 -9.68 -6.92 2.37
CA TRP A 78 -8.94 -6.34 1.26
C TRP A 78 -7.47 -6.19 1.61
N ARG A 79 -6.56 -6.51 0.68
CA ARG A 79 -5.11 -6.27 0.82
C ARG A 79 -4.63 -5.34 -0.29
N ARG A 80 -3.86 -4.31 0.07
CA ARG A 80 -3.22 -3.40 -0.90
C ARG A 80 -2.18 -4.19 -1.68
N ILE A 81 -2.31 -4.20 -3.00
CA ILE A 81 -1.40 -4.91 -3.92
C ILE A 81 -0.48 -3.95 -4.68
N ALA A 82 -0.87 -2.68 -4.82
CA ALA A 82 -0.09 -1.68 -5.53
C ALA A 82 -0.56 -0.25 -5.20
N PRO A 83 0.27 0.78 -5.47
CA PRO A 83 -0.17 2.17 -5.50
C PRO A 83 -1.27 2.39 -6.57
N PRO A 84 -2.03 3.50 -6.47
CA PRO A 84 -3.04 3.84 -7.47
C PRO A 84 -2.36 4.04 -8.83
N ARG A 85 -3.07 3.75 -9.92
CA ARG A 85 -2.54 4.07 -11.25
C ARG A 85 -2.45 5.59 -11.40
N SER A 86 -1.36 6.06 -11.99
CA SER A 86 -1.29 7.45 -12.43
C SER A 86 -2.38 7.71 -13.47
N PRO A 87 -3.04 8.88 -13.45
CA PRO A 87 -4.04 9.21 -14.46
C PRO A 87 -3.41 9.11 -15.87
N GLU A 88 -4.09 8.42 -16.79
CA GLU A 88 -3.61 8.17 -18.16
C GLU A 88 -3.45 9.47 -18.97
N ASP A 89 -4.14 10.54 -18.57
CA ASP A 89 -4.24 11.81 -19.31
C ASP A 89 -3.14 12.84 -18.97
N GLY A 90 -2.16 12.50 -18.13
CA GLY A 90 -1.10 13.45 -17.75
C GLY A 90 -1.59 14.66 -16.94
N ALA A 91 -2.85 14.66 -16.50
CA ALA A 91 -3.38 15.64 -15.58
C ALA A 91 -2.58 15.61 -14.26
N PRO A 92 -2.31 16.76 -13.63
CA PRO A 92 -1.61 16.80 -12.36
C PRO A 92 -2.40 15.96 -11.34
N PRO A 93 -1.73 15.11 -10.54
CA PRO A 93 -2.42 14.30 -9.55
C PRO A 93 -3.14 15.23 -8.57
N GLU A 94 -4.47 15.12 -8.52
CA GLU A 94 -5.25 15.80 -7.49
C GLU A 94 -4.85 15.24 -6.12
N PRO A 95 -4.56 16.10 -5.14
CA PRO A 95 -4.10 15.64 -3.84
C PRO A 95 -5.18 14.80 -3.14
N ARG A 96 -4.76 13.84 -2.32
CA ARG A 96 -5.69 13.11 -1.44
C ARG A 96 -6.16 14.00 -0.27
N PRO A 97 -7.32 13.71 0.34
CA PRO A 97 -7.70 14.32 1.61
C PRO A 97 -6.63 14.11 2.69
N VAL A 98 -6.39 15.14 3.51
CA VAL A 98 -5.43 15.11 4.61
C VAL A 98 -6.15 15.36 5.91
N ALA A 99 -5.93 14.50 6.90
CA ALA A 99 -6.49 14.65 8.24
C ALA A 99 -5.42 14.75 9.30
N ASP A 100 -5.78 15.37 10.43
CA ASP A 100 -4.99 15.33 11.65
C ASP A 100 -4.67 13.87 12.02
N PRO A 101 -3.39 13.50 12.21
CA PRO A 101 -2.98 12.14 12.57
C PRO A 101 -3.66 11.59 13.84
N ALA A 102 -4.07 12.46 14.78
CA ALA A 102 -4.78 12.05 15.98
C ALA A 102 -6.28 11.81 15.77
N LEU A 103 -6.87 12.37 14.69
CA LEU A 103 -8.31 12.30 14.43
C LEU A 103 -8.80 10.86 14.27
N ARG A 104 -8.04 10.02 13.56
CA ARG A 104 -8.39 8.61 13.36
C ARG A 104 -8.49 7.86 14.69
N ALA A 105 -7.48 8.00 15.55
CA ALA A 105 -7.46 7.32 16.84
C ALA A 105 -8.62 7.79 17.73
N GLU A 106 -8.93 9.09 17.72
CA GLU A 106 -10.09 9.63 18.45
C GLU A 106 -11.42 9.06 17.93
N LEU A 107 -11.62 9.05 16.60
CA LEU A 107 -12.83 8.47 15.99
C LEU A 107 -12.98 7.00 16.35
N ASP A 108 -11.90 6.23 16.28
CA ASP A 108 -11.91 4.81 16.64
C ASP A 108 -12.27 4.60 18.12
N THR A 109 -11.79 5.45 19.04
CA THR A 109 -12.18 5.37 20.46
C THR A 109 -13.65 5.71 20.70
N ILE A 110 -14.20 6.70 19.98
CA ILE A 110 -15.62 7.10 20.07
C ILE A 110 -16.51 5.95 19.58
N VAL A 111 -16.14 5.34 18.46
CA VAL A 111 -16.85 4.19 17.89
C VAL A 111 -16.74 2.98 18.81
N ALA A 112 -15.54 2.67 19.32
CA ALA A 112 -15.29 1.54 20.21
C ALA A 112 -16.10 1.60 21.51
N ARG A 113 -16.25 2.79 22.12
CA ARG A 113 -17.06 2.97 23.34
C ARG A 113 -18.53 2.56 23.17
N ARG A 114 -19.08 2.63 21.95
CA ARG A 114 -20.49 2.30 21.68
C ARG A 114 -20.71 0.93 21.04
N LYS A 115 -19.66 0.24 20.57
CA LYS A 115 -19.75 -1.16 20.14
C LYS A 115 -20.53 -2.06 21.10
N PRO A 116 -20.32 -2.06 22.44
CA PRO A 116 -21.09 -2.92 23.33
C PRO A 116 -22.58 -2.54 23.36
N LEU A 117 -22.91 -1.24 23.30
CA LEU A 117 -24.30 -0.80 23.31
C LEU A 117 -25.06 -1.26 22.06
N VAL A 118 -24.43 -1.17 20.89
CA VAL A 118 -25.03 -1.62 19.63
C VAL A 118 -25.11 -3.15 19.58
N TRP A 119 -24.11 -3.85 20.11
CA TRP A 119 -24.15 -5.31 20.23
C TRP A 119 -25.26 -5.83 21.16
N LEU A 120 -25.64 -5.04 22.19
CA LEU A 120 -26.77 -5.35 23.06
C LEU A 120 -28.14 -5.03 22.44
N ALA A 121 -28.21 -4.31 21.31
CA ALA A 121 -29.48 -3.98 20.65
C ALA A 121 -30.37 -5.20 20.34
N PRO A 122 -29.88 -6.28 19.69
CA PRO A 122 -30.70 -7.48 19.46
C PRO A 122 -31.14 -8.15 20.78
N LEU A 123 -30.33 -8.11 21.83
CA LEU A 123 -30.70 -8.65 23.15
C LEU A 123 -31.81 -7.83 23.80
N SER A 124 -31.79 -6.51 23.66
CA SER A 124 -32.87 -5.65 24.15
C SER A 124 -34.19 -5.87 23.42
N VAL A 125 -34.12 -6.11 22.10
CA VAL A 125 -35.27 -6.49 21.25
C VAL A 125 -35.84 -7.84 21.71
N LEU A 126 -35.00 -8.85 21.92
CA LEU A 126 -35.43 -10.15 22.44
C LEU A 126 -36.02 -10.05 23.86
N ALA A 127 -35.43 -9.26 24.76
CA ALA A 127 -35.94 -9.05 26.11
C ALA A 127 -37.33 -8.37 26.08
N LEU A 128 -37.54 -7.39 25.21
CA LEU A 128 -38.85 -6.74 25.04
C LEU A 128 -39.89 -7.72 24.47
N GLY A 129 -39.49 -8.61 23.56
CA GLY A 129 -40.34 -9.69 23.06
C GLY A 129 -40.74 -10.69 24.13
N LEU A 130 -39.80 -11.06 25.01
CA LEU A 130 -40.08 -11.94 26.15
C LEU A 130 -41.09 -11.31 27.12
N VAL A 131 -40.94 -10.02 27.43
CA VAL A 131 -41.85 -9.27 28.34
C VAL A 131 -43.24 -9.09 27.72
N GLY A 132 -43.35 -8.93 26.40
CA GLY A 132 -44.63 -8.82 25.69
C GLY A 132 -45.35 -10.16 25.44
N SER A 133 -44.66 -11.29 25.59
CA SER A 133 -45.18 -12.62 25.31
C SER A 133 -46.47 -13.03 26.06
N PRO A 134 -46.68 -12.71 27.36
CA PRO A 134 -47.92 -13.06 28.04
C PRO A 134 -49.15 -12.29 27.52
N LEU A 135 -48.94 -11.16 26.84
CA LEU A 135 -50.03 -10.30 26.33
C LEU A 135 -50.38 -10.59 24.86
N LEU A 136 -49.39 -10.96 24.04
CA LEU A 136 -49.51 -11.01 22.57
C LEU A 136 -49.35 -12.42 21.96
N GLY A 137 -49.04 -13.43 22.79
CA GLY A 137 -48.94 -14.83 22.36
C GLY A 137 -47.62 -15.20 21.68
N SER A 138 -47.47 -16.47 21.29
CA SER A 138 -46.21 -17.06 20.80
C SER A 138 -45.77 -16.59 19.41
N LEU A 139 -46.70 -16.16 18.55
CA LEU A 139 -46.39 -15.59 17.22
C LEU A 139 -45.59 -14.29 17.31
N TRP A 140 -45.77 -13.52 18.39
CA TRP A 140 -45.02 -12.30 18.69
C TRP A 140 -43.51 -12.55 18.85
N LEU A 141 -43.15 -13.68 19.47
CA LEU A 141 -41.74 -14.06 19.68
C LEU A 141 -41.03 -14.40 18.37
N ILE A 142 -41.74 -14.97 17.39
CA ILE A 142 -41.19 -15.26 16.06
C ILE A 142 -40.90 -13.95 15.34
N GLY A 143 -41.84 -12.99 15.36
CA GLY A 143 -41.65 -11.67 14.76
C GLY A 143 -40.49 -10.90 15.37
N LEU A 144 -40.36 -10.91 16.70
CA LEU A 144 -39.27 -10.24 17.41
C LEU A 144 -37.92 -10.97 17.30
N GLY A 145 -37.93 -12.30 17.20
CA GLY A 145 -36.73 -13.07 16.88
C GLY A 145 -36.20 -12.74 15.48
N MET A 146 -37.08 -12.68 14.48
CA MET A 146 -36.71 -12.27 13.13
C MET A 146 -36.19 -10.82 13.09
N LEU A 147 -36.86 -9.91 13.81
CA LEU A 147 -36.40 -8.53 13.96
C LEU A 147 -35.03 -8.45 14.65
N ALA A 148 -34.79 -9.25 15.70
CA ALA A 148 -33.50 -9.29 16.38
C ALA A 148 -32.37 -9.79 15.48
N VAL A 149 -32.64 -10.78 14.61
CA VAL A 149 -31.69 -11.26 13.60
C VAL A 149 -31.40 -10.17 12.57
N LEU A 150 -32.43 -9.50 12.04
CA LEU A 150 -32.27 -8.40 11.09
C LEU A 150 -31.46 -7.24 11.70
N VAL A 151 -31.75 -6.90 12.96
CA VAL A 151 -31.00 -5.91 13.74
C VAL A 151 -29.54 -6.35 13.93
N ALA A 152 -29.30 -7.61 14.30
CA ALA A 152 -27.95 -8.14 14.51
C ALA A 152 -27.09 -8.11 13.22
N LEU A 153 -27.70 -8.33 12.06
CA LEU A 153 -27.01 -8.28 10.77
C LEU A 153 -26.76 -6.86 10.27
N GLY A 154 -27.70 -5.92 10.44
CA GLY A 154 -27.64 -4.59 9.80
C GLY A 154 -27.25 -3.42 10.70
N THR A 155 -27.55 -3.46 12.00
CA THR A 155 -27.37 -2.29 12.87
C THR A 155 -25.93 -2.02 13.33
N PRO A 156 -25.04 -3.01 13.56
CA PRO A 156 -23.69 -2.75 14.05
C PRO A 156 -22.83 -1.95 13.08
N SER A 157 -22.85 -2.27 11.79
CA SER A 157 -22.06 -1.56 10.76
C SER A 157 -22.69 -0.19 10.46
N VAL A 158 -23.91 -0.18 9.93
CA VAL A 158 -24.56 1.03 9.42
C VAL A 158 -24.71 2.13 10.47
N SER A 159 -25.03 1.79 11.73
CA SER A 159 -25.21 2.80 12.78
C SER A 159 -23.90 3.40 13.29
N LEU A 160 -22.81 2.62 13.26
CA LEU A 160 -21.48 3.11 13.64
C LEU A 160 -20.89 3.94 12.51
N ASP A 161 -21.07 3.53 11.25
CA ASP A 161 -20.60 4.23 10.06
C ASP A 161 -21.29 5.61 9.91
N LEU A 162 -22.62 5.67 10.04
CA LEU A 162 -23.37 6.94 10.04
C LEU A 162 -22.97 7.88 11.20
N ARG A 163 -22.58 7.33 12.35
CA ARG A 163 -22.08 8.14 13.47
C ARG A 163 -20.66 8.64 13.19
N ARG A 164 -19.79 7.79 12.63
CA ARG A 164 -18.43 8.18 12.23
C ARG A 164 -18.49 9.33 11.23
N ALA A 165 -19.36 9.24 10.22
CA ALA A 165 -19.59 10.33 9.26
C ALA A 165 -20.07 11.62 9.94
N ARG A 166 -21.06 11.56 10.84
CA ARG A 166 -21.52 12.75 11.58
C ARG A 166 -20.45 13.35 12.51
N GLU A 167 -19.66 12.52 13.18
CA GLU A 167 -18.58 12.99 14.05
C GLU A 167 -17.41 13.55 13.24
N LEU A 168 -17.17 13.04 12.03
CA LEU A 168 -16.23 13.61 11.08
C LEU A 168 -16.72 15.00 10.62
N GLU A 169 -17.98 15.12 10.20
CA GLU A 169 -18.58 16.39 9.79
C GLU A 169 -18.55 17.45 10.90
N ARG A 170 -18.77 17.05 12.16
CA ARG A 170 -18.61 17.95 13.33
C ARG A 170 -17.19 18.44 13.55
N ARG A 171 -16.20 17.75 13.01
CA ARG A 171 -14.75 18.02 13.13
C ARG A 171 -14.16 18.45 11.79
N ARG A 172 -14.92 19.23 11.02
CA ARG A 172 -14.49 19.76 9.71
C ARG A 172 -13.20 20.59 9.77
N ASP A 173 -12.85 21.10 10.94
CA ASP A 173 -11.60 21.80 11.20
C ASP A 173 -10.36 20.88 11.27
N ARG A 174 -10.55 19.55 11.32
CA ARG A 174 -9.47 18.55 11.51
C ARG A 174 -9.19 17.69 10.29
N TYR A 175 -9.79 18.01 9.15
CA TYR A 175 -9.44 17.42 7.86
C TYR A 175 -9.63 18.43 6.73
N PHE A 176 -8.84 18.30 5.67
CA PHE A 176 -8.97 19.06 4.45
C PHE A 176 -9.20 18.12 3.27
N VAL A 177 -10.09 18.54 2.38
CA VAL A 177 -10.35 17.89 1.09
C VAL A 177 -9.82 18.77 -0.05
N PRO A 178 -9.64 18.23 -1.27
CA PRO A 178 -9.03 18.97 -2.39
C PRO A 178 -9.73 20.30 -2.72
N GLU A 179 -11.01 20.43 -2.40
CA GLU A 179 -11.83 21.62 -2.61
C GLU A 179 -11.53 22.74 -1.61
N ASP A 180 -10.90 22.44 -0.47
CA ASP A 180 -10.48 23.46 0.50
C ASP A 180 -9.23 24.25 0.02
N PHE A 181 -8.66 23.84 -1.13
CA PHE A 181 -7.47 24.43 -1.74
C PHE A 181 -7.81 25.09 -3.09
N ASP A 182 -7.04 26.11 -3.45
CA ASP A 182 -6.98 26.63 -4.83
C ASP A 182 -6.00 25.82 -5.69
N ASP A 183 -5.89 26.14 -6.98
CA ASP A 183 -5.04 25.39 -7.92
C ASP A 183 -3.58 25.28 -7.46
N ASP A 184 -2.98 26.39 -7.02
CA ASP A 184 -1.60 26.39 -6.51
C ASP A 184 -1.48 25.58 -5.20
N GLY A 185 -2.46 25.72 -4.31
CA GLY A 185 -2.52 24.96 -3.06
C GLY A 185 -2.59 23.46 -3.32
N ARG A 186 -3.40 23.02 -4.29
CA ARG A 186 -3.49 21.63 -4.72
C ARG A 186 -2.17 21.12 -5.28
N ALA A 187 -1.51 21.90 -6.15
CA ALA A 187 -0.23 21.53 -6.73
C ALA A 187 0.88 21.38 -5.68
N LEU A 188 0.94 22.30 -4.71
CA LEU A 188 1.89 22.23 -3.60
C LEU A 188 1.60 21.03 -2.67
N LEU A 189 0.33 20.76 -2.39
CA LEU A 189 -0.06 19.61 -1.56
C LEU A 189 0.28 18.27 -2.25
N ALA A 190 0.03 18.16 -3.56
CA ALA A 190 0.39 16.98 -4.34
C ALA A 190 1.90 16.70 -4.29
N ARG A 191 2.74 17.75 -4.35
CA ARG A 191 4.20 17.62 -4.17
C ARG A 191 4.59 17.09 -2.79
N VAL A 192 3.95 17.60 -1.74
CA VAL A 192 4.18 17.11 -0.36
C VAL A 192 3.81 15.63 -0.25
N GLN A 193 2.64 15.25 -0.76
CA GLN A 193 2.16 13.87 -0.71
C GLN A 193 3.08 12.93 -1.48
N ALA A 194 3.54 13.33 -2.66
CA ALA A 194 4.51 12.57 -3.43
C ALA A 194 5.84 12.39 -2.69
N ALA A 195 6.34 13.44 -2.03
CA ALA A 195 7.57 13.36 -1.23
C ALA A 195 7.41 12.43 -0.02
N VAL A 196 6.30 12.54 0.71
CA VAL A 196 5.98 11.67 1.86
C VAL A 196 5.84 10.21 1.43
N ASP A 197 5.13 9.96 0.34
CA ASP A 197 4.92 8.60 -0.19
C ASP A 197 6.25 8.00 -0.67
N ALA A 198 7.10 8.78 -1.35
CA ALA A 198 8.41 8.32 -1.78
C ALA A 198 9.31 7.87 -0.61
N VAL A 199 9.30 8.59 0.52
CA VAL A 199 10.03 8.16 1.72
C VAL A 199 9.37 6.92 2.32
N ARG A 200 8.04 6.92 2.47
CA ARG A 200 7.31 5.84 3.12
C ARG A 200 7.45 4.51 2.39
N ASP A 201 7.33 4.54 1.07
CA ASP A 201 7.36 3.36 0.20
C ASP A 201 8.81 2.90 -0.11
N SER A 202 9.81 3.73 0.23
CA SER A 202 11.23 3.37 0.10
C SER A 202 11.56 2.07 0.82
N GLN A 203 12.44 1.29 0.22
CA GLN A 203 12.86 0.01 0.77
C GLN A 203 13.67 0.20 2.06
N VAL A 204 14.53 1.23 2.10
CA VAL A 204 15.29 1.61 3.30
C VAL A 204 14.39 1.96 4.49
N ASN A 205 13.24 2.58 4.26
CA ASN A 205 12.26 2.85 5.32
C ASN A 205 11.54 1.57 5.76
N ARG A 206 11.11 0.72 4.81
CA ARG A 206 10.42 -0.54 5.12
C ARG A 206 11.29 -1.55 5.87
N GLU A 207 12.59 -1.52 5.64
CA GLU A 207 13.56 -2.40 6.32
C GLU A 207 14.10 -1.81 7.63
N GLY A 208 13.64 -0.62 8.02
CA GLY A 208 14.06 0.04 9.27
C GLY A 208 15.50 0.55 9.24
N LEU A 209 16.08 0.76 8.05
CA LEU A 209 17.40 1.38 7.89
C LEU A 209 17.33 2.91 8.08
N LEU A 210 16.16 3.50 7.83
CA LEU A 210 15.77 4.81 8.36
C LEU A 210 15.02 4.64 9.69
N ASP A 211 14.93 5.70 10.49
CA ASP A 211 14.08 5.72 11.68
C ASP A 211 12.60 5.65 11.28
N ALA A 212 12.14 4.44 10.97
CA ALA A 212 10.80 4.16 10.48
C ALA A 212 9.73 4.54 11.52
N VAL A 213 10.08 4.53 12.82
CA VAL A 213 9.18 4.91 13.90
C VAL A 213 8.98 6.42 13.91
N ASP A 214 10.06 7.19 13.84
CA ASP A 214 9.96 8.65 13.73
C ASP A 214 9.28 9.06 12.43
N ASN A 215 9.64 8.45 11.30
CA ASN A 215 9.01 8.72 10.00
C ASN A 215 7.50 8.46 10.01
N ALA A 216 7.05 7.38 10.65
CA ALA A 216 5.63 7.03 10.74
C ALA A 216 4.79 8.05 11.53
N VAL A 217 5.42 8.87 12.38
CA VAL A 217 4.73 9.87 13.22
C VAL A 217 4.96 11.29 12.68
N THR A 218 6.19 11.60 12.28
CA THR A 218 6.61 12.93 11.87
C THR A 218 6.11 13.26 10.47
N LEU A 219 6.20 12.35 9.49
CA LEU A 219 5.76 12.65 8.11
C LEU A 219 4.27 12.98 8.00
N PRO A 220 3.33 12.21 8.58
CA PRO A 220 1.91 12.56 8.54
C PRO A 220 1.61 13.89 9.23
N ARG A 221 2.34 14.20 10.31
CA ARG A 221 2.21 15.49 11.01
C ARG A 221 2.72 16.65 10.17
N GLN A 222 3.82 16.49 9.45
CA GLN A 222 4.32 17.51 8.51
C GLN A 222 3.32 17.73 7.36
N GLU A 223 2.76 16.66 6.79
CA GLU A 223 1.73 16.74 5.75
C GLU A 223 0.52 17.55 6.23
N TRP A 224 -0.01 17.24 7.42
CA TRP A 224 -1.13 17.94 8.04
C TRP A 224 -0.84 19.43 8.34
N GLU A 225 0.32 19.74 8.92
CA GLU A 225 0.69 21.13 9.22
C GLU A 225 0.86 21.97 7.95
N ILE A 226 1.40 21.40 6.88
CA ILE A 226 1.52 22.09 5.60
C ILE A 226 0.13 22.27 4.96
N ALA A 227 -0.71 21.23 4.97
CA ALA A 227 -2.08 21.31 4.46
C ALA A 227 -2.89 22.42 5.15
N GLN A 228 -2.82 22.54 6.48
CA GLN A 228 -3.47 23.64 7.20
C GLN A 228 -3.06 25.03 6.71
N VAL A 229 -1.75 25.22 6.48
CA VAL A 229 -1.25 26.52 6.02
C VAL A 229 -1.67 26.78 4.59
N LEU A 230 -1.60 25.78 3.70
CA LEU A 230 -2.04 25.89 2.31
C LEU A 230 -3.54 26.23 2.23
N ALA A 231 -4.40 25.53 2.97
CA ALA A 231 -5.84 25.81 3.00
C ALA A 231 -6.13 27.24 3.50
N LYS A 232 -5.39 27.70 4.52
CA LYS A 232 -5.50 29.09 4.99
C LYS A 232 -5.04 30.09 3.93
N GLN A 233 -3.97 29.81 3.20
CA GLN A 233 -3.50 30.66 2.11
C GLN A 233 -4.48 30.72 0.95
N SER A 234 -5.08 29.58 0.56
CA SER A 234 -6.11 29.52 -0.48
C SER A 234 -7.35 30.32 -0.08
N LYS A 235 -7.81 30.19 1.17
CA LYS A 235 -8.90 31.01 1.70
C LYS A 235 -8.57 32.51 1.68
N LEU A 236 -7.39 32.90 2.16
CA LEU A 236 -6.99 34.31 2.17
C LEU A 236 -6.88 34.91 0.76
N ARG A 237 -6.46 34.11 -0.24
CA ARG A 237 -6.44 34.53 -1.65
C ARG A 237 -7.84 34.71 -2.21
N ALA A 238 -8.76 33.79 -1.91
CA ALA A 238 -10.16 33.93 -2.28
C ALA A 238 -10.78 35.19 -1.65
N ASP A 239 -10.60 35.40 -0.35
CA ASP A 239 -11.08 36.59 0.36
C ASP A 239 -10.52 37.90 -0.26
N GLN A 240 -9.24 37.91 -0.66
CA GLN A 240 -8.62 39.06 -1.33
C GLN A 240 -9.14 39.29 -2.74
N ALA A 241 -9.43 38.23 -3.50
CA ALA A 241 -10.03 38.33 -4.82
C ALA A 241 -11.45 38.90 -4.75
N ASP A 242 -12.24 38.45 -3.77
CA ASP A 242 -13.58 38.98 -3.50
C ASP A 242 -13.56 40.45 -3.10
N MET A 243 -12.60 40.86 -2.26
CA MET A 243 -12.41 42.27 -1.86
C MET A 243 -11.95 43.17 -3.00
N ALA A 244 -11.18 42.63 -3.96
CA ALA A 244 -10.77 43.39 -5.13
C ALA A 244 -11.95 43.67 -6.07
N GLY A 245 -12.80 42.67 -6.36
CA GLY A 245 -13.94 42.84 -7.27
C GLY A 245 -13.53 43.29 -8.70
N THR A 246 -14.53 43.54 -9.55
CA THR A 246 -14.30 43.82 -10.99
C THR A 246 -13.92 45.27 -11.30
N ASP A 247 -14.37 46.24 -10.49
CA ASP A 247 -14.06 47.67 -10.60
C ASP A 247 -13.32 48.14 -9.33
N THR A 248 -12.03 47.84 -9.27
CA THR A 248 -11.18 48.19 -8.12
C THR A 248 -10.84 49.69 -8.12
N LEU A 249 -11.19 50.40 -7.04
CA LEU A 249 -10.64 51.73 -6.76
C LEU A 249 -9.15 51.60 -6.41
N PRO A 250 -8.27 52.51 -6.89
CA PRO A 250 -6.82 52.44 -6.63
C PRO A 250 -6.47 52.49 -5.14
N GLU A 251 -7.31 53.08 -4.30
CA GLU A 251 -7.16 53.13 -2.84
C GLU A 251 -7.34 51.75 -2.19
N VAL A 252 -8.27 50.92 -2.68
CA VAL A 252 -8.49 49.55 -2.18
C VAL A 252 -7.30 48.67 -2.56
N GLU A 253 -6.82 48.80 -3.79
CA GLU A 253 -5.64 48.09 -4.28
C GLU A 253 -4.37 48.47 -3.51
N ALA A 254 -4.21 49.75 -3.14
CA ALA A 254 -3.11 50.20 -2.28
C ALA A 254 -3.21 49.62 -0.86
N ALA A 255 -4.41 49.45 -0.31
CA ALA A 255 -4.63 48.86 1.01
C ALA A 255 -4.42 47.34 1.04
N LEU A 256 -4.70 46.63 -0.07
CA LEU A 256 -4.48 45.18 -0.20
C LEU A 256 -3.01 44.81 -0.38
N ARG A 257 -2.17 45.68 -0.96
CA ARG A 257 -0.75 45.42 -1.24
C ARG A 257 0.03 44.85 -0.04
N PRO A 258 0.02 45.47 1.15
CA PRO A 258 0.73 44.94 2.32
C PRO A 258 0.19 43.59 2.82
N LEU A 259 -1.07 43.25 2.53
CA LEU A 259 -1.64 41.95 2.89
C LEU A 259 -1.17 40.86 1.92
N ARG A 260 -1.03 41.20 0.63
CA ARG A 260 -0.43 40.30 -0.38
C ARG A 260 1.04 40.04 -0.08
N ASP A 261 1.82 41.07 0.25
CA ASP A 261 3.24 40.91 0.60
C ASP A 261 3.45 39.94 1.79
N LYS A 262 2.58 40.03 2.81
CA LYS A 262 2.59 39.11 3.96
C LYS A 262 2.22 37.69 3.56
N LEU A 263 1.25 37.54 2.67
CA LEU A 263 0.86 36.24 2.14
C LEU A 263 1.99 35.62 1.32
N ASP A 264 2.65 36.38 0.45
CA ASP A 264 3.76 35.92 -0.37
C ASP A 264 4.93 35.44 0.50
N THR A 265 5.25 36.19 1.57
CA THR A 265 6.24 35.77 2.57
C THR A 265 5.87 34.42 3.20
N SER A 266 4.57 34.20 3.48
CA SER A 266 4.09 32.93 4.01
C SER A 266 4.18 31.80 2.98
N VAL A 267 3.87 32.07 1.71
CA VAL A 267 3.97 31.09 0.61
C VAL A 267 5.43 30.67 0.44
N GLU A 268 6.37 31.61 0.41
CA GLU A 268 7.80 31.33 0.28
C GLU A 268 8.32 30.45 1.44
N ALA A 269 7.92 30.75 2.68
CA ALA A 269 8.30 29.95 3.84
C ALA A 269 7.77 28.51 3.77
N VAL A 270 6.53 28.31 3.32
CA VAL A 270 5.95 26.97 3.13
C VAL A 270 6.65 26.25 1.99
N THR A 271 6.88 26.90 0.86
CA THR A 271 7.60 26.31 -0.29
C THR A 271 8.98 25.81 0.11
N ARG A 272 9.76 26.59 0.89
CA ARG A 272 11.06 26.13 1.41
C ARG A 272 10.96 24.88 2.30
N ARG A 273 9.87 24.74 3.06
CA ARG A 273 9.60 23.54 3.87
C ARG A 273 9.27 22.34 2.97
N ILE A 274 8.49 22.54 1.91
CA ILE A 274 8.16 21.49 0.92
C ILE A 274 9.43 21.02 0.22
N GLU A 275 10.29 21.93 -0.24
CA GLU A 275 11.58 21.58 -0.86
C GLU A 275 12.50 20.79 0.08
N ALA A 276 12.44 21.06 1.39
CA ALA A 276 13.20 20.28 2.36
C ALA A 276 12.70 18.83 2.45
N LEU A 277 11.37 18.61 2.39
CA LEU A 277 10.77 17.28 2.33
C LEU A 277 11.13 16.56 1.02
N GLU A 278 11.09 17.26 -0.12
CA GLU A 278 11.48 16.71 -1.41
C GLU A 278 12.96 16.28 -1.43
N ARG A 279 13.86 17.10 -0.86
CA ARG A 279 15.27 16.73 -0.69
C ARG A 279 15.46 15.50 0.21
N TYR A 280 14.61 15.33 1.23
CA TYR A 280 14.64 14.14 2.07
C TYR A 280 14.16 12.90 1.30
N ALA A 281 13.10 13.02 0.50
CA ALA A 281 12.61 11.97 -0.38
C ALA A 281 13.62 11.55 -1.44
N GLU A 282 14.36 12.50 -2.02
CA GLU A 282 15.46 12.20 -2.95
C GLU A 282 16.54 11.37 -2.27
N ARG A 283 16.96 11.76 -1.05
CA ARG A 283 17.96 10.99 -0.29
C ARG A 283 17.50 9.57 0.03
N ALA A 284 16.22 9.38 0.35
CA ALA A 284 15.66 8.05 0.55
C ALA A 284 15.73 7.19 -0.73
N ARG A 285 15.43 7.78 -1.89
CA ARG A 285 15.56 7.10 -3.20
C ARG A 285 17.01 6.76 -3.54
N SER A 286 17.95 7.68 -3.34
CA SER A 286 19.37 7.38 -3.55
C SER A 286 19.86 6.26 -2.62
N ALA A 287 19.37 6.21 -1.38
CA ALA A 287 19.69 5.14 -0.44
C ALA A 287 19.12 3.78 -0.89
N ASP A 288 17.91 3.75 -1.45
CA ASP A 288 17.33 2.55 -2.07
C ASP A 288 18.19 2.01 -3.23
N GLU A 289 18.74 2.90 -4.06
CA GLU A 289 19.64 2.50 -5.15
C GLU A 289 20.92 1.84 -4.63
N VAL A 290 21.52 2.42 -3.59
CA VAL A 290 22.71 1.85 -2.93
C VAL A 290 22.39 0.50 -2.30
N LEU A 291 21.26 0.38 -1.60
CA LEU A 291 20.82 -0.88 -1.01
C LEU A 291 20.58 -1.96 -2.07
N ARG A 292 19.98 -1.60 -3.20
CA ARG A 292 19.78 -2.52 -4.34
C ARG A 292 21.11 -2.97 -4.93
N ALA A 293 22.07 -2.05 -5.08
CA ALA A 293 23.41 -2.37 -5.57
C ALA A 293 24.16 -3.30 -4.60
N GLN A 294 24.09 -3.04 -3.29
CA GLN A 294 24.68 -3.91 -2.27
C GLN A 294 24.15 -5.34 -2.38
N ARG A 295 22.83 -5.51 -2.43
CA ARG A 295 22.20 -6.84 -2.58
C ARG A 295 22.60 -7.54 -3.87
N HIS A 296 22.74 -6.77 -4.95
CA HIS A 296 23.18 -7.33 -6.21
C HIS A 296 24.62 -7.87 -6.08
N LEU A 297 25.52 -7.14 -5.43
CA LEU A 297 26.88 -7.59 -5.15
C LEU A 297 26.92 -8.80 -4.23
N GLU A 298 26.09 -8.84 -3.18
CA GLU A 298 25.94 -10.01 -2.31
C GLU A 298 25.51 -11.24 -3.12
N SER A 299 24.53 -11.11 -4.01
CA SER A 299 24.08 -12.21 -4.87
C SER A 299 25.15 -12.68 -5.87
N ILE A 300 26.03 -11.78 -6.32
CA ILE A 300 27.16 -12.13 -7.19
C ILE A 300 28.23 -12.86 -6.38
N ALA A 301 28.52 -12.40 -5.17
CA ALA A 301 29.50 -13.03 -4.28
C ALA A 301 29.08 -14.44 -3.86
N GLU A 302 27.79 -14.66 -3.58
CA GLU A 302 27.24 -16.00 -3.30
C GLU A 302 27.44 -16.94 -4.49
N ARG A 303 27.19 -16.47 -5.71
CA ARG A 303 27.41 -17.24 -6.95
C ARG A 303 28.88 -17.44 -7.29
N ALA A 304 29.76 -16.52 -6.91
CA ALA A 304 31.20 -16.63 -7.15
C ALA A 304 31.78 -17.90 -6.51
N HIS A 305 31.22 -18.35 -5.39
CA HIS A 305 31.64 -19.61 -4.75
C HIS A 305 31.42 -20.84 -5.65
N GLU A 306 30.33 -20.88 -6.43
CA GLU A 306 30.06 -21.96 -7.39
C GLU A 306 31.09 -21.95 -8.54
N TYR A 307 31.56 -20.77 -8.96
CA TYR A 307 32.62 -20.64 -9.96
C TYR A 307 33.99 -21.06 -9.40
N ASP A 308 34.27 -20.74 -8.14
CA ASP A 308 35.49 -21.18 -7.44
C ASP A 308 35.52 -22.71 -7.26
N GLU A 309 34.38 -23.33 -6.93
CA GLU A 309 34.25 -24.80 -6.87
C GLU A 309 34.46 -25.44 -8.25
N LEU A 310 33.84 -24.89 -9.31
CA LEU A 310 34.04 -25.35 -10.68
C LEU A 310 35.52 -25.27 -11.09
N LEU A 311 36.20 -24.16 -10.77
CA LEU A 311 37.64 -23.99 -11.00
C LEU A 311 38.46 -25.05 -10.25
N ALA A 312 38.13 -25.32 -8.99
CA ALA A 312 38.83 -26.34 -8.19
C ALA A 312 38.65 -27.75 -8.75
N ASP A 313 37.46 -28.10 -9.23
CA ASP A 313 37.20 -29.39 -9.88
C ASP A 313 37.91 -29.49 -11.24
N THR A 314 37.95 -28.43 -12.05
CA THR A 314 38.73 -28.44 -13.30
C THR A 314 40.24 -28.60 -13.07
N VAL A 315 40.78 -27.99 -12.01
CA VAL A 315 42.19 -28.18 -11.64
C VAL A 315 42.45 -29.61 -11.17
N ARG A 316 41.48 -30.25 -10.49
CA ARG A 316 41.57 -31.68 -10.12
C ARG A 316 41.59 -32.57 -11.36
N ASP A 317 40.76 -32.26 -12.36
CA ASP A 317 40.71 -33.01 -13.63
C ASP A 317 42.01 -32.84 -14.44
N ASP A 318 42.57 -31.63 -14.49
CA ASP A 318 43.89 -31.38 -15.11
C ASP A 318 45.02 -32.17 -14.42
N LEU A 319 44.95 -32.33 -13.09
CA LEU A 319 45.90 -33.16 -12.35
C LEU A 319 45.69 -34.67 -12.55
N ALA A 320 44.53 -35.11 -13.07
CA ALA A 320 44.23 -36.49 -13.37
C ALA A 320 44.69 -36.93 -14.78
N LEU A 321 44.92 -35.99 -15.69
CA LEU A 321 45.42 -36.26 -17.06
C LEU A 321 46.69 -37.14 -17.10
N PRO A 322 47.76 -36.87 -16.31
CA PRO A 322 48.98 -37.69 -16.33
C PRO A 322 48.78 -39.12 -15.81
N ALA A 323 47.71 -39.39 -15.05
CA ALA A 323 47.36 -40.75 -14.62
C ALA A 323 46.64 -41.52 -15.75
N ILE A 324 45.79 -40.84 -16.51
CA ILE A 324 45.08 -41.43 -17.67
C ILE A 324 46.06 -41.72 -18.82
N GLU A 325 47.04 -40.83 -19.05
CA GLU A 325 48.10 -41.05 -20.04
C GLU A 325 48.90 -42.32 -19.71
N ARG A 326 49.31 -42.49 -18.45
CA ARG A 326 50.00 -43.72 -18.00
C ARG A 326 49.16 -44.98 -18.14
N LEU A 327 47.85 -44.93 -17.87
CA LEU A 327 46.95 -46.06 -18.09
C LEU A 327 46.84 -46.42 -19.58
N THR A 328 46.94 -45.42 -20.46
CA THR A 328 46.89 -45.61 -21.91
C THR A 328 48.19 -46.24 -22.43
N GLU A 329 49.35 -45.77 -21.95
CA GLU A 329 50.65 -46.39 -22.24
C GLU A 329 50.70 -47.86 -21.79
N GLN A 330 50.17 -48.17 -20.60
CA GLN A 330 50.06 -49.56 -20.12
C GLN A 330 49.12 -50.41 -20.99
N GLY A 331 48.01 -49.84 -21.46
CA GLY A 331 47.10 -50.50 -22.39
C GLY A 331 47.75 -50.81 -23.74
N ASP A 332 48.55 -49.89 -24.28
CA ASP A 332 49.31 -50.08 -25.52
C ASP A 332 50.39 -51.15 -25.38
N GLU A 333 51.07 -51.19 -24.24
CA GLU A 333 52.05 -52.23 -23.94
C GLU A 333 51.40 -53.61 -23.84
N LEU A 334 50.25 -53.71 -23.16
CA LEU A 334 49.47 -54.93 -23.07
C LEU A 334 48.97 -55.39 -24.47
N LEU A 335 48.52 -54.47 -25.31
CA LEU A 335 48.15 -54.75 -26.70
C LEU A 335 49.34 -55.26 -27.53
N ARG A 336 50.55 -54.71 -27.35
CA ARG A 336 51.76 -55.23 -28.01
C ARG A 336 52.06 -56.66 -27.55
N THR A 337 52.06 -56.91 -26.25
CA THR A 337 52.34 -58.26 -25.71
C THR A 337 51.31 -59.28 -26.20
N LEU A 338 50.03 -58.91 -26.26
CA LEU A 338 49.00 -59.79 -26.80
C LEU A 338 49.20 -60.07 -28.29
N ARG A 339 49.56 -59.05 -29.10
CA ARG A 339 49.87 -59.24 -30.53
C ARG A 339 51.09 -60.12 -30.74
N GLU A 340 52.15 -59.95 -29.94
CA GLU A 340 53.33 -60.82 -29.98
C GLU A 340 52.99 -62.26 -29.64
N ARG A 341 52.19 -62.49 -28.60
CA ARG A 341 51.72 -63.84 -28.25
C ARG A 341 50.84 -64.45 -29.34
N LEU A 342 50.00 -63.64 -29.99
CA LEU A 342 49.16 -64.10 -31.10
C LEU A 342 50.00 -64.43 -32.35
N ALA A 343 51.05 -63.66 -32.61
CA ALA A 343 52.03 -63.95 -33.66
C ALA A 343 52.81 -65.24 -33.38
N GLN A 344 53.32 -65.41 -32.15
CA GLN A 344 53.99 -66.65 -31.72
C GLN A 344 53.07 -67.87 -31.80
N ALA A 345 51.79 -67.73 -31.43
CA ALA A 345 50.81 -68.80 -31.55
C ALA A 345 50.48 -69.14 -33.03
N ALA A 346 50.47 -68.15 -33.92
CA ALA A 346 50.31 -68.35 -35.35
C ALA A 346 51.53 -69.04 -35.99
N GLU A 347 52.74 -68.70 -35.54
CA GLU A 347 53.99 -69.31 -35.98
C GLU A 347 54.11 -70.77 -35.51
N ALA A 348 53.78 -71.05 -34.24
CA ALA A 348 53.70 -72.41 -33.70
C ALA A 348 52.59 -73.27 -34.36
N GLY A 349 51.51 -72.63 -34.82
CA GLY A 349 50.48 -73.29 -35.62
C GLY A 349 50.93 -73.64 -37.04
N GLY A 350 51.94 -72.94 -37.58
CA GLY A 350 52.56 -73.21 -38.87
C GLY A 350 53.59 -74.34 -38.86
N GLU A 351 54.10 -74.73 -37.68
CA GLU A 351 55.02 -75.86 -37.49
C GLU A 351 54.32 -77.21 -37.26
N LEU A 352 52.98 -77.25 -37.25
CA LEU A 352 52.23 -78.51 -37.22
C LEU A 352 52.31 -79.19 -38.60
N PRO A 353 52.90 -80.40 -38.71
CA PRO A 353 52.95 -81.12 -39.98
C PRO A 353 51.53 -81.50 -40.43
N PRO A 354 51.26 -81.57 -41.75
CA PRO A 354 49.92 -81.90 -42.24
C PRO A 354 49.49 -83.27 -41.70
N PRO A 355 48.20 -83.44 -41.34
CA PRO A 355 47.69 -84.73 -40.90
C PRO A 355 47.84 -85.73 -42.05
N SER A 356 48.50 -86.85 -41.77
CA SER A 356 48.64 -88.02 -42.64
C SER A 356 47.32 -88.75 -42.87
#